data_AF-A0A5M9TRP5-F1
#
_entry.id   AF-A0A5M9TRP5-F1
#
_cell.length_a   1.000
_cell.length_b   1.000
_cell.length_c   1.000
_cell.angle_alpha   90.00
_cell.angle_beta   90.00
_cell.angle_gamma   90.00
#
_symmetry.space_group_name_H-M   'P 1'
#
loop_
_entity.id
_entity.type
_entity.pdbx_description
1 polymer ?
#
loop_
_entity_poly.entity_id
_entity_poly.type
_entity_poly.pdbx_seq_one_letter_code
_entity_poly.pdbx_strand_id
1 'polypeptide(L)'
;MDGWFRVHRNITDSAIFSDPDLLRLWIYCQSRAAFKEMTIMIEKQEVNLQPGQFATGRFSLHQDYNAGVAPRKRIKDTTLWSWMKRLEKMRILDIKSHNKYSVVTVVNWVSEQETLTTEPQQNDNKLTTEPQQTDTKKNVKNLRTISTTSTTEPLQDVWQRLTNKFVMPSNLLDYFSKLRANGYDESFCTELLQEAFESANNGSVNMRYLESISDRWIADGVSSRQQAKDRRANHAEHKVSTQGIQPGGNPPESKFAFLNQRRRRSGS
;
A
#
# COMPACT_ATOMS: atom_id res chain seq x y z
N MET A 1 3.09 -13.30 -24.99
CA MET A 1 3.53 -12.54 -23.80
C MET A 1 3.87 -13.60 -22.79
N ASP A 2 5.15 -13.91 -22.67
CA ASP A 2 5.62 -14.81 -21.63
C ASP A 2 5.78 -13.99 -20.35
N GLY A 3 5.22 -14.49 -19.25
CA GLY A 3 5.24 -13.77 -17.99
C GLY A 3 4.19 -14.25 -17.02
N TRP A 4 4.27 -13.71 -15.81
CA TRP A 4 3.34 -13.93 -14.72
C TRP A 4 2.96 -12.56 -14.15
N PHE A 5 1.77 -12.44 -13.60
CA PHE A 5 1.35 -11.26 -12.86
C PHE A 5 1.04 -11.66 -11.42
N ARG A 6 1.40 -10.82 -10.46
CA ARG A 6 1.05 -11.03 -9.05
C ARG A 6 -0.43 -10.72 -8.82
N VAL A 7 -1.08 -11.56 -8.01
CA VAL A 7 -2.40 -11.29 -7.44
C VAL A 7 -2.24 -11.18 -5.94
N HIS A 8 -2.69 -10.07 -5.37
CA HIS A 8 -2.61 -9.84 -3.93
C HIS A 8 -3.65 -10.72 -3.19
N ARG A 9 -3.31 -11.20 -1.98
CA ARG A 9 -4.14 -12.17 -1.22
C ARG A 9 -5.52 -11.60 -0.81
N ASN A 10 -5.62 -10.28 -0.70
CA ASN A 10 -6.88 -9.55 -0.45
C ASN A 10 -7.90 -9.67 -1.60
N ILE A 11 -7.54 -10.30 -2.73
CA ILE A 11 -8.53 -10.60 -3.78
C ILE A 11 -9.71 -11.38 -3.20
N THR A 12 -9.46 -12.24 -2.20
CA THR A 12 -10.48 -13.01 -1.50
C THR A 12 -11.53 -12.15 -0.76
N ASP A 13 -11.14 -10.94 -0.34
CA ASP A 13 -12.03 -9.97 0.32
C ASP A 13 -12.77 -9.07 -0.69
N SER A 14 -12.39 -9.12 -1.98
CA SER A 14 -12.96 -8.27 -3.02
C SER A 14 -14.31 -8.79 -3.50
N ALA A 15 -15.24 -7.88 -3.80
CA ALA A 15 -16.52 -8.20 -4.44
C ALA A 15 -16.37 -8.91 -5.80
N ILE A 16 -15.20 -8.80 -6.45
CA ILE A 16 -14.89 -9.52 -7.69
C ILE A 16 -14.81 -11.03 -7.44
N PHE A 17 -14.27 -11.45 -6.29
CA PHE A 17 -14.00 -12.85 -5.99
C PHE A 17 -15.26 -13.66 -5.70
N SER A 18 -16.36 -12.99 -5.34
CA SER A 18 -17.66 -13.63 -5.12
C SER A 18 -18.32 -14.14 -6.40
N ASP A 19 -17.93 -13.62 -7.57
CA ASP A 19 -18.49 -13.99 -8.88
C ASP A 19 -17.38 -14.62 -9.75
N PRO A 20 -17.43 -15.93 -10.03
CA PRO A 20 -16.35 -16.62 -10.73
C PRO A 20 -16.15 -16.13 -12.18
N ASP A 21 -17.22 -15.72 -12.86
CA ASP A 21 -17.13 -15.24 -14.23
C ASP A 21 -16.55 -13.82 -14.27
N LEU A 22 -16.91 -12.98 -13.31
CA LEU A 22 -16.34 -11.65 -13.13
C LEU A 22 -14.86 -11.72 -12.72
N LEU A 23 -14.50 -12.64 -11.82
CA LEU A 23 -13.11 -12.90 -11.44
C LEU A 23 -12.27 -13.36 -12.64
N ARG A 24 -12.79 -14.30 -13.43
CA ARG A 24 -12.15 -14.73 -14.67
C ARG A 24 -11.95 -13.56 -15.64
N LEU A 25 -12.92 -12.65 -15.77
CA LEU A 25 -12.79 -11.47 -16.61
C LEU A 25 -11.69 -10.53 -16.10
N TRP A 26 -11.65 -10.31 -14.78
CA TRP A 26 -10.60 -9.51 -14.16
C TRP A 26 -9.19 -10.12 -14.40
N ILE A 27 -9.04 -11.44 -14.22
CA ILE A 27 -7.80 -12.18 -14.54
C ILE A 27 -7.41 -11.98 -16.01
N TYR A 28 -8.37 -12.07 -16.92
CA TYR A 28 -8.13 -11.81 -18.34
C TYR A 28 -7.61 -10.39 -18.57
N CYS A 29 -8.24 -9.36 -17.99
CA CYS A 29 -7.78 -7.98 -18.10
C CYS A 29 -6.34 -7.81 -17.59
N GLN A 30 -6.03 -8.40 -16.43
CA GLN A 30 -4.68 -8.37 -15.86
C GLN A 30 -3.64 -9.00 -16.79
N SER A 31 -3.96 -10.16 -17.38
CA SER A 31 -3.07 -10.88 -18.29
C SER A 31 -2.86 -10.20 -19.65
N ARG A 32 -3.81 -9.34 -20.06
CA ARG A 32 -3.75 -8.65 -21.37
C ARG A 32 -3.09 -7.29 -21.29
N ALA A 33 -3.03 -6.70 -20.10
CA ALA A 33 -2.34 -5.44 -19.85
C ALA A 33 -0.87 -5.52 -20.29
N ALA A 34 -0.40 -4.49 -20.97
CA ALA A 34 0.98 -4.40 -21.42
C ALA A 34 1.93 -4.28 -20.23
N PHE A 35 3.03 -5.04 -20.24
CA PHE A 35 4.03 -4.98 -19.17
C PHE A 35 4.97 -3.77 -19.28
N LYS A 36 5.25 -3.37 -20.53
CA LYS A 36 6.06 -2.20 -20.90
C LYS A 36 5.29 -1.40 -21.93
N GLU A 37 5.73 -0.17 -22.16
CA GLU A 37 5.22 0.63 -23.26
C GLU A 37 5.36 -0.14 -24.58
N MET A 38 4.27 -0.25 -25.33
CA MET A 38 4.25 -0.95 -26.61
C MET A 38 3.29 -0.29 -27.59
N THR A 39 3.71 -0.19 -28.85
CA THR A 39 2.86 0.28 -29.93
C THR A 39 2.23 -0.91 -30.63
N ILE A 40 0.91 -0.88 -30.78
CA ILE A 40 0.16 -1.86 -31.57
C ILE A 40 -0.57 -1.18 -32.72
N MET A 41 -0.79 -1.92 -33.81
CA MET A 41 -1.56 -1.45 -34.94
C MET A 41 -2.99 -2.01 -34.85
N ILE A 42 -3.98 -1.12 -34.77
CA ILE A 42 -5.40 -1.48 -34.79
C ILE A 42 -6.04 -0.76 -35.98
N GLU A 43 -6.55 -1.52 -36.94
CA GLU A 43 -7.19 -0.97 -38.15
C GLU A 43 -6.39 0.14 -38.85
N LYS A 44 -5.08 -0.08 -39.03
CA LYS A 44 -4.13 0.88 -39.63
C LYS A 44 -3.89 2.14 -38.82
N GLN A 45 -4.33 2.20 -37.57
CA GLN A 45 -3.96 3.24 -36.61
C GLN A 45 -2.94 2.70 -35.62
N GLU A 46 -1.87 3.46 -35.38
CA GLU A 46 -0.91 3.17 -34.33
C GLU A 46 -1.50 3.61 -32.98
N VAL A 47 -1.56 2.67 -32.04
CA VAL A 47 -2.02 2.90 -30.68
C VAL A 47 -0.86 2.60 -29.74
N ASN A 48 -0.35 3.64 -29.08
CA ASN A 48 0.64 3.49 -28.03
C ASN A 48 -0.06 3.09 -26.72
N LEU A 49 0.33 1.94 -26.17
CA LEU A 49 -0.15 1.42 -24.90
C LEU A 49 0.93 1.60 -23.83
N GLN A 50 0.56 2.26 -22.74
CA GLN A 50 1.41 2.37 -21.55
C GLN A 50 1.35 1.09 -20.70
N PRO A 51 2.32 0.87 -19.79
CA PRO A 51 2.24 -0.23 -18.83
C PRO A 51 0.90 -0.26 -18.09
N GLY A 52 0.30 -1.43 -17.96
CA GLY A 52 -1.03 -1.60 -17.38
C GLY A 52 -2.20 -1.33 -18.33
N GLN A 53 -1.94 -1.01 -19.61
CA GLN A 53 -2.97 -0.77 -20.62
C GLN A 53 -3.07 -1.88 -21.64
N PHE A 54 -4.28 -2.11 -22.15
CA PHE A 54 -4.51 -2.95 -23.31
C PHE A 54 -5.63 -2.39 -24.17
N ALA A 55 -5.62 -2.72 -25.45
CA ALA A 55 -6.72 -2.37 -26.34
C ALA A 55 -7.61 -3.59 -26.58
N THR A 56 -8.92 -3.36 -26.63
CA THR A 56 -9.89 -4.39 -26.98
C THR A 56 -11.15 -3.79 -27.61
N GLY A 57 -11.98 -4.63 -28.21
CA GLY A 57 -13.31 -4.26 -28.70
C GLY A 57 -14.35 -5.25 -28.18
N ARG A 58 -15.63 -4.86 -28.17
CA ARG A 58 -16.72 -5.71 -27.65
C ARG A 58 -16.74 -7.12 -28.25
N PHE A 59 -16.60 -7.22 -29.58
CA PHE A 59 -16.61 -8.51 -30.28
C PHE A 59 -15.32 -9.31 -30.06
N SER A 60 -14.16 -8.64 -30.07
CA SER A 60 -12.87 -9.29 -29.78
C SER A 60 -12.82 -9.83 -28.35
N LEU A 61 -13.25 -9.05 -27.37
CA LEU A 61 -13.37 -9.49 -25.97
C LEU A 61 -14.30 -10.70 -25.84
N HIS A 62 -15.45 -10.68 -26.52
CA HIS A 62 -16.38 -11.81 -26.52
C HIS A 62 -15.78 -13.08 -27.13
N GLN A 63 -15.03 -12.95 -28.22
CA GLN A 63 -14.33 -14.07 -28.85
C GLN A 63 -13.24 -14.63 -27.94
N ASP A 64 -12.37 -13.78 -27.40
CA ASP A 64 -11.27 -14.15 -26.54
C ASP A 64 -11.77 -14.82 -25.25
N TYR A 65 -12.76 -14.21 -24.59
CA TYR A 65 -13.28 -14.70 -23.31
C TYR A 65 -13.98 -16.06 -23.46
N ASN A 66 -14.70 -16.27 -24.56
CA ASN A 66 -15.40 -17.53 -24.82
C ASN A 66 -14.56 -18.59 -25.54
N ALA A 67 -13.28 -18.30 -25.83
CA ALA A 67 -12.38 -19.27 -26.45
C ALA A 67 -12.28 -20.54 -25.58
N GLY A 68 -12.45 -21.70 -26.21
CA GLY A 68 -12.45 -23.00 -25.52
C GLY A 68 -13.67 -23.27 -24.63
N VAL A 69 -14.63 -22.35 -24.53
CA VAL A 69 -15.86 -22.53 -23.73
C VAL A 69 -16.94 -23.21 -24.56
N ALA A 70 -17.54 -24.27 -23.98
CA ALA A 70 -18.66 -24.99 -24.59
C ALA A 70 -19.82 -24.02 -24.92
N PRO A 71 -20.50 -24.17 -26.07
CA PRO A 71 -21.52 -23.22 -26.54
C PRO A 71 -22.57 -22.83 -25.48
N ARG A 72 -23.05 -23.83 -24.70
CA ARG A 72 -24.04 -23.63 -23.63
C ARG A 72 -23.57 -22.79 -22.44
N LYS A 73 -22.26 -22.62 -22.26
CA LYS A 73 -21.65 -21.83 -21.17
C LYS A 73 -21.07 -20.50 -21.67
N ARG A 74 -21.24 -20.16 -22.95
CA ARG A 74 -20.72 -18.91 -23.50
C ARG A 74 -21.52 -17.74 -22.97
N ILE A 75 -20.81 -16.68 -22.61
CA ILE A 75 -21.40 -15.43 -22.15
C ILE A 75 -21.66 -14.53 -23.36
N LYS A 76 -22.83 -13.89 -23.39
CA LYS A 76 -23.18 -12.94 -24.46
C LYS A 76 -22.25 -11.72 -24.42
N ASP A 77 -21.96 -11.17 -25.59
CA ASP A 77 -21.11 -9.98 -25.77
C ASP A 77 -21.64 -8.75 -24.99
N THR A 78 -22.96 -8.55 -24.98
CA THR A 78 -23.65 -7.52 -24.17
C THR A 78 -23.37 -7.66 -22.68
N THR A 79 -23.52 -8.88 -22.16
CA THR A 79 -23.29 -9.21 -20.75
C THR A 79 -21.83 -8.97 -20.37
N LEU A 80 -20.90 -9.43 -21.20
CA LEU A 80 -19.46 -9.26 -20.98
C LEU A 80 -19.05 -7.78 -20.97
N TRP A 81 -19.61 -6.98 -21.87
CA TRP A 81 -19.38 -5.53 -21.88
C TRP A 81 -20.01 -4.82 -20.67
N SER A 82 -21.18 -5.29 -20.21
CA SER A 82 -21.78 -4.79 -18.97
C SER A 82 -20.88 -5.05 -17.76
N TRP A 83 -20.23 -6.21 -17.70
CA TRP A 83 -19.24 -6.53 -16.66
C TRP A 83 -18.00 -5.64 -16.73
N MET A 84 -17.46 -5.36 -17.93
CA MET A 84 -16.39 -4.36 -18.10
C MET A 84 -16.77 -3.00 -17.50
N LYS A 85 -17.99 -2.53 -17.79
CA LYS A 85 -18.53 -1.28 -17.24
C LYS A 85 -18.78 -1.34 -15.73
N ARG A 86 -19.09 -2.51 -15.18
CA ARG A 86 -19.17 -2.73 -13.73
C ARG A 86 -17.79 -2.59 -13.07
N LEU A 87 -16.75 -3.19 -13.66
CA LEU A 87 -15.36 -3.06 -13.18
C LEU A 87 -14.87 -1.61 -13.24
N GLU A 88 -15.26 -0.87 -14.29
CA GLU A 88 -15.00 0.58 -14.41
C GLU A 88 -15.65 1.37 -13.27
N LYS A 89 -16.94 1.12 -12.98
CA LYS A 89 -17.65 1.76 -11.86
C LYS A 89 -17.01 1.46 -10.50
N MET A 90 -16.45 0.27 -10.33
CA MET A 90 -15.73 -0.15 -9.13
C MET A 90 -14.31 0.43 -9.05
N ARG A 91 -13.89 1.28 -10.01
CA ARG A 91 -12.54 1.87 -10.09
C ARG A 91 -11.41 0.83 -10.21
N ILE A 92 -11.73 -0.34 -10.77
CA ILE A 92 -10.75 -1.40 -11.07
C ILE A 92 -10.15 -1.18 -12.46
N LEU A 93 -10.97 -0.69 -13.39
CA LEU A 93 -10.59 -0.36 -14.76
C LEU A 93 -10.91 1.11 -15.06
N ASP A 94 -10.17 1.70 -15.99
CA ASP A 94 -10.55 2.93 -16.69
C ASP A 94 -10.66 2.63 -18.19
N ILE A 95 -11.80 2.95 -18.81
CA ILE A 95 -12.09 2.56 -20.20
C ILE A 95 -12.30 3.79 -21.07
N LYS A 96 -11.32 4.05 -21.94
CA LYS A 96 -11.41 5.11 -22.95
C LYS A 96 -11.91 4.52 -24.26
N SER A 97 -13.15 4.85 -24.62
CA SER A 97 -13.78 4.36 -25.85
C SER A 97 -13.42 5.23 -27.06
N HIS A 98 -13.04 4.57 -28.14
CA HIS A 98 -12.90 5.12 -29.48
C HIS A 98 -13.95 4.47 -30.41
N ASN A 99 -14.11 4.99 -31.64
CA ASN A 99 -15.13 4.51 -32.57
C ASN A 99 -15.04 3.00 -32.87
N LYS A 100 -13.86 2.39 -32.78
CA LYS A 100 -13.61 1.01 -33.23
C LYS A 100 -12.97 0.10 -32.17
N TYR A 101 -12.39 0.69 -31.14
CA TYR A 101 -11.74 -0.02 -30.05
C TYR A 101 -11.90 0.77 -28.76
N SER A 102 -11.51 0.18 -27.64
CA SER A 102 -11.37 0.87 -26.37
C SER A 102 -9.99 0.56 -25.79
N VAL A 103 -9.36 1.59 -25.24
CA VAL A 103 -8.15 1.43 -24.42
C VAL A 103 -8.60 1.25 -22.98
N VAL A 104 -8.23 0.13 -22.39
CA VAL A 104 -8.54 -0.23 -21.02
C VAL A 104 -7.26 -0.10 -20.20
N THR A 105 -7.30 0.68 -19.13
CA THR A 105 -6.23 0.79 -18.15
C THR A 105 -6.63 0.02 -16.89
N VAL A 106 -5.77 -0.87 -16.41
CA VAL A 106 -5.96 -1.51 -15.11
C VAL A 106 -5.45 -0.57 -14.02
N VAL A 107 -6.32 -0.18 -13.09
CA VAL A 107 -5.99 0.80 -12.04
C VAL A 107 -5.02 0.16 -11.03
N ASN A 108 -4.01 0.92 -10.57
CA ASN A 108 -2.93 0.47 -9.66
C ASN A 108 -2.06 -0.68 -10.17
N TRP A 109 -2.10 -0.98 -11.47
CA TRP A 109 -1.32 -2.06 -12.08
C TRP A 109 0.19 -1.87 -11.92
N VAL A 110 0.67 -0.65 -12.19
CA VAL A 110 2.09 -0.30 -12.21
C VAL A 110 2.72 -0.42 -10.81
N SER A 111 2.08 0.15 -9.79
CA SER A 111 2.53 0.05 -8.39
C SER A 111 2.63 -1.40 -7.89
N GLU A 112 1.77 -2.29 -8.37
CA GLU A 112 1.75 -3.69 -7.96
C GLU A 112 2.81 -4.54 -8.69
N GLN A 113 3.21 -4.17 -9.91
CA GLN A 113 4.19 -4.91 -10.71
C GLN A 113 5.61 -4.31 -10.68
N GLU A 114 5.79 -3.00 -10.43
CA GLU A 114 7.10 -2.31 -10.45
C GLU A 114 7.99 -2.61 -9.24
N THR A 115 7.43 -3.05 -8.11
CA THR A 115 8.21 -3.51 -6.93
C THR A 115 9.15 -4.70 -7.22
N LEU A 116 9.21 -5.17 -8.47
CA LEU A 116 10.02 -6.29 -8.94
C LEU A 116 11.17 -5.90 -9.87
N THR A 117 11.09 -4.76 -10.57
CA THR A 117 12.09 -4.43 -11.59
C THR A 117 13.43 -3.96 -11.01
N THR A 118 13.51 -3.73 -9.70
CA THR A 118 14.74 -3.29 -9.02
C THR A 118 15.53 -4.45 -8.40
N GLU A 119 15.03 -5.69 -8.45
CA GLU A 119 15.84 -6.87 -8.09
C GLU A 119 16.39 -7.54 -9.36
N PRO A 120 17.70 -7.51 -9.61
CA PRO A 120 18.28 -8.23 -10.73
C PRO A 120 18.08 -9.73 -10.49
N GLN A 121 17.21 -10.36 -11.28
CA GLN A 121 17.14 -11.80 -11.39
C GLN A 121 18.50 -12.31 -11.90
N GLN A 122 19.33 -12.80 -10.99
CA GLN A 122 20.45 -13.65 -11.38
C GLN A 122 19.88 -14.97 -11.90
N ASN A 123 20.15 -15.19 -13.18
CA ASN A 123 19.96 -16.45 -13.86
C ASN A 123 20.74 -17.54 -13.11
N ASP A 124 20.08 -18.61 -12.69
CA ASP A 124 20.74 -19.89 -12.44
C ASP A 124 19.90 -21.02 -13.04
N ASN A 125 19.89 -21.05 -14.38
CA ASN A 125 19.65 -22.29 -15.12
C ASN A 125 21.00 -22.98 -15.34
N LYS A 126 21.41 -23.82 -14.39
CA LYS A 126 22.26 -25.00 -14.65
C LYS A 126 21.89 -26.13 -13.69
N LEU A 127 21.30 -27.17 -14.30
CA LEU A 127 21.52 -28.61 -14.07
C LEU A 127 22.05 -29.03 -12.67
N THR A 128 21.33 -29.93 -11.98
CA THR A 128 21.74 -31.34 -11.81
C THR A 128 20.59 -32.18 -11.23
N THR A 129 20.49 -33.39 -11.75
CA THR A 129 19.53 -34.48 -11.60
C THR A 129 19.57 -35.20 -10.23
N GLU A 130 18.44 -35.82 -9.88
CA GLU A 130 18.22 -37.03 -9.03
C GLU A 130 17.65 -36.90 -7.59
N PRO A 131 16.84 -37.89 -7.13
CA PRO A 131 15.72 -37.69 -6.19
C PRO A 131 15.88 -38.31 -4.78
N GLN A 132 14.99 -37.89 -3.85
CA GLN A 132 14.70 -38.44 -2.50
C GLN A 132 15.85 -38.37 -1.47
N GLN A 133 15.68 -38.15 -0.16
CA GLN A 133 14.55 -38.34 0.75
C GLN A 133 14.81 -37.62 2.11
N THR A 134 13.72 -37.45 2.88
CA THR A 134 13.58 -37.44 4.36
C THR A 134 13.87 -36.18 5.20
N ASP A 135 12.92 -36.00 6.13
CA ASP A 135 12.75 -35.00 7.19
C ASP A 135 13.99 -34.75 8.07
N THR A 136 14.11 -33.52 8.62
CA THR A 136 14.20 -33.24 10.07
C THR A 136 14.20 -31.72 10.35
N LYS A 137 13.64 -31.35 11.51
CA LYS A 137 13.23 -30.06 12.05
C LYS A 137 14.37 -29.05 12.38
N LYS A 138 13.96 -27.77 12.40
CA LYS A 138 14.48 -26.58 13.14
C LYS A 138 15.85 -25.99 12.75
N ASN A 139 15.84 -24.74 12.26
CA ASN A 139 16.36 -23.59 13.04
C ASN A 139 15.91 -22.25 12.44
N VAL A 140 15.54 -21.33 13.34
CA VAL A 140 15.19 -19.93 13.12
C VAL A 140 16.48 -19.15 12.84
N LYS A 141 16.57 -18.46 11.70
CA LYS A 141 17.57 -17.40 11.50
C LYS A 141 16.90 -16.15 10.95
N ASN A 142 16.69 -15.20 11.85
CA ASN A 142 16.44 -13.80 11.56
C ASN A 142 17.59 -13.25 10.69
N LEU A 143 17.28 -12.84 9.46
CA LEU A 143 18.16 -11.97 8.69
C LEU A 143 17.69 -10.53 8.90
N ARG A 144 18.31 -9.86 9.87
CA ARG A 144 18.38 -8.40 9.91
C ARG A 144 19.34 -7.99 8.80
N THR A 145 18.82 -7.45 7.71
CA THR A 145 19.61 -6.62 6.81
C THR A 145 19.29 -5.17 7.15
N ILE A 146 20.16 -4.57 7.97
CA ILE A 146 20.24 -3.13 8.13
C ILE A 146 21.06 -2.65 6.93
N SER A 147 20.39 -2.10 5.93
CA SER A 147 21.04 -1.29 4.89
C SER A 147 20.76 0.17 5.20
N THR A 148 21.68 0.78 5.94
CA THR A 148 21.84 2.22 6.07
C THR A 148 22.21 2.81 4.72
N THR A 149 21.24 3.36 4.01
CA THR A 149 21.45 4.34 2.93
C THR A 149 20.44 5.47 3.11
N SER A 150 20.95 6.67 3.32
CA SER A 150 20.22 7.91 3.63
C SER A 150 19.38 8.39 2.45
N THR A 151 18.23 7.77 2.25
CA THR A 151 17.13 8.29 1.45
C THR A 151 15.91 8.20 2.35
N THR A 152 15.33 9.34 2.73
CA THR A 152 14.20 9.41 3.66
C THR A 152 13.09 8.48 3.17
N GLU A 153 12.87 7.37 3.90
CA GLU A 153 11.84 6.40 3.57
C GLU A 153 10.47 7.09 3.66
N PRO A 154 9.56 6.94 2.68
CA PRO A 154 8.25 7.54 2.78
C PRO A 154 7.44 6.90 3.91
N LEU A 155 6.60 7.69 4.59
CA LEU A 155 5.81 7.26 5.76
C LEU A 155 4.96 6.01 5.50
N GLN A 156 4.47 5.84 4.26
CA GLN A 156 3.69 4.68 3.85
C GLN A 156 4.51 3.38 3.91
N ASP A 157 5.77 3.42 3.50
CA ASP A 157 6.67 2.25 3.50
C ASP A 157 7.01 1.86 4.95
N VAL A 158 7.24 2.86 5.81
CA VAL A 158 7.46 2.65 7.25
C VAL A 158 6.22 2.00 7.88
N TRP A 159 5.02 2.49 7.58
CA TRP A 159 3.77 1.89 8.04
C TRP A 159 3.61 0.44 7.58
N GLN A 160 3.86 0.19 6.29
CA GLN A 160 3.77 -1.15 5.72
C GLN A 160 4.78 -2.09 6.38
N ARG A 161 6.02 -1.66 6.60
CA ARG A 161 7.06 -2.43 7.29
C ARG A 161 6.66 -2.80 8.72
N LEU A 162 6.09 -1.86 9.47
CA LEU A 162 5.74 -2.07 10.88
C LEU A 162 4.50 -2.96 11.05
N THR A 163 3.48 -2.74 10.21
CA THR A 163 2.16 -3.33 10.41
C THR A 163 1.86 -4.50 9.48
N ASN A 164 2.67 -4.67 8.42
CA ASN A 164 2.40 -5.54 7.29
C ASN A 164 1.05 -5.23 6.59
N LYS A 165 0.56 -3.98 6.69
CA LYS A 165 -0.67 -3.48 6.06
C LYS A 165 -0.34 -2.39 5.04
N PHE A 166 -0.92 -2.50 3.84
CA PHE A 166 -0.66 -1.57 2.74
C PHE A 166 -1.44 -0.25 2.84
N VAL A 167 -2.57 -0.27 3.55
CA VAL A 167 -3.42 0.91 3.73
C VAL A 167 -3.24 1.42 5.15
N MET A 168 -2.76 2.66 5.24
CA MET A 168 -2.75 3.42 6.47
C MET A 168 -4.20 3.89 6.76
N PRO A 169 -4.70 3.72 8.00
CA PRO A 169 -6.00 4.24 8.39
C PRO A 169 -6.12 5.74 8.10
N SER A 170 -7.29 6.18 7.61
CA SER A 170 -7.53 7.57 7.19
C SER A 170 -7.28 8.59 8.30
N ASN A 171 -7.61 8.26 9.54
CA ASN A 171 -7.34 9.10 10.72
C ASN A 171 -5.83 9.30 10.97
N LEU A 172 -4.99 8.32 10.63
CA LEU A 172 -3.54 8.41 10.77
C LEU A 172 -2.96 9.23 9.61
N LEU A 173 -3.45 9.01 8.38
CA LEU A 173 -3.11 9.83 7.21
C LEU A 173 -3.46 11.31 7.43
N ASP A 174 -4.66 11.61 7.92
CA ASP A 174 -5.11 12.98 8.21
C ASP A 174 -4.22 13.65 9.25
N TYR A 175 -3.83 12.90 10.28
CA TYR A 175 -2.96 13.39 11.34
C TYR A 175 -1.55 13.75 10.80
N PHE A 176 -0.90 12.85 10.06
CA PHE A 176 0.42 13.13 9.50
C PHE A 176 0.38 14.19 8.38
N SER A 177 -0.75 14.35 7.70
CA SER A 177 -0.95 15.45 6.74
C SER A 177 -1.01 16.80 7.46
N LYS A 178 -1.63 16.88 8.63
CA LYS A 178 -1.63 18.10 9.47
C LYS A 178 -0.24 18.44 9.99
N LEU A 179 0.56 17.45 10.41
CA LEU A 179 1.95 17.68 10.81
C LEU A 179 2.77 18.27 9.66
N ARG A 180 2.67 17.69 8.46
CA ARG A 180 3.35 18.23 7.26
C ARG A 180 2.91 19.66 6.93
N ALA A 181 1.62 19.96 7.05
CA ALA A 181 1.11 21.32 6.86
C ALA A 181 1.63 22.33 7.92
N ASN A 182 2.01 21.85 9.10
CA ASN A 182 2.62 22.64 10.17
C ASN A 182 4.15 22.74 10.07
N GLY A 183 4.76 22.24 8.98
CA GLY A 183 6.19 22.39 8.71
C GLY A 183 7.09 21.28 9.24
N TYR A 184 6.53 20.16 9.72
CA TYR A 184 7.32 18.99 10.13
C TYR A 184 7.70 18.16 8.90
N ASP A 185 8.95 17.71 8.85
CA ASP A 185 9.50 16.95 7.72
C ASP A 185 9.13 15.45 7.76
N GLU A 186 9.42 14.74 6.67
CA GLU A 186 9.10 13.31 6.53
C GLU A 186 9.91 12.45 7.53
N SER A 187 11.12 12.90 7.86
CA SER A 187 11.98 12.26 8.88
C SER A 187 11.33 12.29 10.26
N PHE A 188 10.82 13.45 10.70
CA PHE A 188 10.06 13.57 11.94
C PHE A 188 8.85 12.63 11.94
N CYS A 189 8.10 12.59 10.84
CA CYS A 189 6.89 11.79 10.74
C CYS A 189 7.18 10.28 10.84
N THR A 190 8.21 9.81 10.15
CA THR A 190 8.61 8.40 10.14
C THR A 190 9.17 7.95 11.49
N GLU A 191 9.99 8.78 12.14
CA GLU A 191 10.52 8.52 13.48
C GLU A 191 9.42 8.51 14.54
N LEU A 192 8.47 9.44 14.47
CA LEU A 192 7.30 9.48 15.35
C LEU A 192 6.43 8.23 15.21
N LEU A 193 6.18 7.79 13.97
CA LEU A 193 5.41 6.59 13.70
C LEU A 193 6.09 5.33 14.28
N GLN A 194 7.41 5.22 14.11
CA GLN A 194 8.17 4.09 14.64
C GLN A 194 8.17 4.07 16.18
N GLU A 195 8.33 5.22 16.84
CA GLU A 195 8.26 5.32 18.32
C GLU A 195 6.88 4.90 18.86
N ALA A 196 5.82 5.37 18.20
CA ALA A 196 4.45 5.03 18.59
C ALA A 196 4.16 3.54 18.43
N PHE A 197 4.77 2.90 17.42
CA PHE A 197 4.64 1.47 17.19
C PHE A 197 5.48 0.63 18.17
N GLU A 198 6.74 1.01 18.43
CA GLU A 198 7.61 0.36 19.42
C GLU A 198 6.96 0.35 20.82
N SER A 199 6.19 1.40 21.13
CA SER A 199 5.49 1.53 22.41
C SER A 199 4.14 0.82 22.47
N ALA A 200 3.64 0.26 21.35
CA ALA A 200 2.32 -0.37 21.30
C ALA A 200 2.41 -1.87 21.64
N ASN A 201 1.83 -2.27 22.77
CA ASN A 201 1.85 -3.67 23.22
C ASN A 201 1.13 -4.67 22.27
N ASN A 202 0.22 -4.18 21.42
CA ASN A 202 -0.67 -5.04 20.62
C ASN A 202 -0.49 -4.90 19.10
N GLY A 203 0.61 -4.28 18.62
CA GLY A 203 0.87 -4.11 17.19
C GLY A 203 -0.12 -3.19 16.46
N SER A 204 -0.81 -2.31 17.20
CA SER A 204 -1.72 -1.30 16.67
C SER A 204 -1.44 0.05 17.32
N VAL A 205 -1.22 1.07 16.48
CA VAL A 205 -0.94 2.43 16.93
C VAL A 205 -2.20 3.04 17.56
N ASN A 206 -2.14 3.32 18.85
CA ASN A 206 -3.20 4.04 19.55
C ASN A 206 -3.08 5.54 19.25
N MET A 207 -4.11 6.14 18.63
CA MET A 207 -4.10 7.56 18.24
C MET A 207 -3.84 8.52 19.40
N ARG A 208 -4.48 8.29 20.56
CA ARG A 208 -4.26 9.16 21.75
C ARG A 208 -2.82 9.11 22.23
N TYR A 209 -2.21 7.94 22.10
CA TYR A 209 -0.82 7.74 22.51
C TYR A 209 0.14 8.41 21.52
N LEU A 210 -0.11 8.28 20.21
CA LEU A 210 0.65 8.94 19.17
C LEU A 210 0.58 10.48 19.29
N GLU A 211 -0.60 11.04 19.54
CA GLU A 211 -0.77 12.47 19.83
C GLU A 211 0.02 12.90 21.07
N SER A 212 0.03 12.09 22.13
CA SER A 212 0.80 12.42 23.34
C SER A 212 2.32 12.41 23.12
N ILE A 213 2.82 11.52 22.25
CA ILE A 213 4.24 11.47 21.90
C ILE A 213 4.60 12.70 21.06
N SER A 214 3.76 13.04 20.07
CA SER A 214 4.03 14.20 19.22
C SER A 214 4.03 15.50 20.01
N ASP A 215 3.07 15.69 20.90
CA ASP A 215 2.98 16.91 21.72
C ASP A 215 4.23 17.07 22.57
N ARG A 216 4.76 15.97 23.11
CA ARG A 216 6.01 15.96 23.87
C ARG A 216 7.20 16.29 22.98
N TRP A 217 7.33 15.66 21.82
CA TRP A 217 8.45 15.93 20.89
C TRP A 217 8.45 17.37 20.42
N ILE A 218 7.28 17.94 20.14
CA ILE A 218 7.11 19.33 19.73
C ILE A 218 7.47 20.29 20.87
N ALA A 219 6.98 20.03 22.09
CA ALA A 219 7.30 20.86 23.25
C ALA A 219 8.81 20.85 23.58
N ASP A 220 9.45 19.70 23.41
CA ASP A 220 10.86 19.49 23.73
C ASP A 220 11.80 19.85 22.55
N GLY A 221 11.27 20.16 21.36
CA GLY A 221 12.06 20.44 20.16
C GLY A 221 12.87 19.23 19.68
N VAL A 222 12.32 18.02 19.83
CA VAL A 222 12.95 16.73 19.47
C VAL A 222 12.44 16.28 18.11
N SER A 223 13.33 15.83 17.22
CA SER A 223 12.96 15.40 15.86
C SER A 223 13.33 13.95 15.50
N SER A 224 13.88 13.18 16.44
CA SER A 224 14.29 11.78 16.21
C SER A 224 14.14 10.93 17.48
N ARG A 225 13.91 9.62 17.30
CA ARG A 225 13.89 8.66 18.42
C ARG A 225 15.19 8.64 19.20
N GLN A 226 16.33 8.84 18.53
CA GLN A 226 17.63 8.84 19.21
C GLN A 226 17.72 10.02 20.19
N GLN A 227 17.35 11.22 19.73
CA GLN A 227 17.27 12.41 20.59
C GLN A 227 16.24 12.24 21.72
N ALA A 228 15.11 11.58 21.46
CA ALA A 228 14.11 11.27 22.49
C ALA A 228 14.64 10.29 23.54
N LYS A 229 15.38 9.24 23.12
CA LYS A 229 15.99 8.22 24.00
C LYS A 229 17.14 8.81 24.81
N ASP A 230 18.02 9.57 24.19
CA ASP A 230 19.16 10.23 24.87
C ASP A 230 18.67 11.23 25.92
N ARG A 231 17.60 11.97 25.64
CA ARG A 231 16.99 12.85 26.66
C ARG A 231 16.23 12.12 27.74
N ARG A 232 15.57 10.99 27.44
CA ARG A 232 14.97 10.14 28.48
C ARG A 232 16.06 9.56 29.38
N ALA A 233 17.20 9.17 28.83
CA ALA A 233 18.37 8.74 29.60
C ALA A 233 18.90 9.89 30.46
N ASN A 234 19.08 11.08 29.90
CA ASN A 234 19.55 12.26 30.66
C ASN A 234 18.55 12.73 31.73
N HIS A 235 17.23 12.66 31.47
CA HIS A 235 16.18 12.95 32.45
C HIS A 235 16.02 11.82 33.49
N ALA A 236 16.33 10.57 33.14
CA ALA A 236 16.38 9.46 34.08
C ALA A 236 17.63 9.57 34.97
N GLU A 237 18.79 9.94 34.43
CA GLU A 237 20.00 10.22 35.19
C GLU A 237 19.83 11.45 36.09
N HIS A 238 19.19 12.53 35.59
CA HIS A 238 18.82 13.67 36.43
C HIS A 238 17.74 13.30 37.46
N LYS A 239 16.76 12.45 37.15
CA LYS A 239 15.79 11.96 38.16
C LYS A 239 16.40 11.00 39.16
N VAL A 240 17.37 10.18 38.80
CA VAL A 240 18.11 9.35 39.76
C VAL A 240 18.99 10.22 40.66
N SER A 241 19.51 11.33 40.15
CA SER A 241 20.21 12.35 40.93
C SER A 241 19.27 13.22 41.79
N THR A 242 18.01 13.41 41.36
CA THR A 242 17.03 14.30 42.04
C THR A 242 15.84 13.56 42.68
N GLN A 243 15.87 12.22 42.76
CA GLN A 243 14.94 11.42 43.57
C GLN A 243 15.40 11.38 45.04
N GLY A 244 15.75 12.55 45.56
CA GLY A 244 15.36 12.96 46.88
C GLY A 244 14.30 14.05 46.72
N ILE A 245 13.08 13.77 47.20
CA ILE A 245 11.98 14.72 47.48
C ILE A 245 10.90 14.84 46.37
N GLN A 246 9.81 14.09 46.56
CA GLN A 246 8.44 14.41 46.11
C GLN A 246 7.81 15.47 47.07
N PRO A 247 6.72 16.22 46.75
CA PRO A 247 5.50 15.69 46.10
C PRO A 247 4.63 16.64 45.22
N GLY A 248 3.68 16.02 44.50
CA GLY A 248 2.32 16.55 44.29
C GLY A 248 2.06 17.53 43.14
N GLY A 249 1.36 17.07 42.09
CA GLY A 249 0.74 17.97 41.10
C GLY A 249 -0.02 17.23 40.02
N ASN A 250 -1.33 17.50 39.91
CA ASN A 250 -2.23 16.97 38.86
C ASN A 250 -1.66 17.23 37.44
N PRO A 251 -1.89 16.32 36.47
CA PRO A 251 -1.44 16.54 35.10
C PRO A 251 -2.23 17.71 34.46
N PRO A 252 -1.55 18.61 33.71
CA PRO A 252 -2.21 19.74 33.06
C PRO A 252 -3.04 19.27 31.87
N GLU A 253 -4.23 19.85 31.72
CA GLU A 253 -5.13 19.66 30.59
C GLU A 253 -4.44 19.99 29.25
N SER A 254 -4.73 19.20 28.21
CA SER A 254 -4.09 19.31 26.90
C SER A 254 -4.46 20.62 26.18
N LYS A 255 -3.44 21.30 25.62
CA LYS A 255 -3.58 22.56 24.87
C LYS A 255 -4.43 22.48 23.60
N PHE A 256 -4.92 21.29 23.22
CA PHE A 256 -5.80 21.10 22.06
C PHE A 256 -7.30 21.03 22.39
N ALA A 257 -7.71 21.13 23.65
CA ALA A 257 -9.12 21.30 24.02
C ALA A 257 -9.75 22.59 23.46
N PHE A 258 -8.94 23.58 23.07
CA PHE A 258 -9.40 24.88 22.60
C PHE A 258 -9.74 24.98 21.11
N LEU A 259 -9.41 23.99 20.26
CA LEU A 259 -9.74 24.07 18.82
C LEU A 259 -11.08 23.45 18.42
N ASN A 260 -11.78 22.77 19.34
CA ASN A 260 -13.12 22.23 19.08
C ASN A 260 -14.28 23.14 19.53
N GLN A 261 -13.99 24.34 20.05
CA GLN A 261 -15.03 25.29 20.49
C GLN A 261 -15.31 26.47 19.54
N ARG A 262 -14.63 26.59 18.39
CA ARG A 262 -14.87 27.69 17.43
C ARG A 262 -15.79 27.36 16.24
N ARG A 263 -16.45 26.19 16.21
CA ARG A 263 -17.44 25.82 15.17
C ARG A 263 -18.88 25.62 15.66
N ARG A 264 -19.22 26.15 16.85
CA ARG A 264 -20.62 26.21 17.36
C ARG A 264 -21.16 27.62 17.61
N ARG A 265 -20.52 28.66 17.07
CA ARG A 265 -21.01 30.05 17.07
C ARG A 265 -20.77 30.72 15.72
N SER A 266 -21.42 30.22 14.67
CA SER A 266 -21.59 30.93 13.38
C SER A 266 -22.71 30.25 12.59
N GLY A 267 -23.87 30.20 13.22
CA GLY A 267 -25.11 29.63 12.72
C GLY A 267 -26.25 30.08 13.63
N SER A 268 -26.36 31.40 13.79
CA SER A 268 -27.63 32.08 13.98
C SER A 268 -28.05 32.62 12.63
#